data_AF-A0A2J6I4I2-F1
#
_entry.id   AF-A0A2J6I4I2-F1
#
_cell.length_a   1.000
_cell.length_b   1.000
_cell.length_c   1.000
_cell.angle_alpha   90.00
_cell.angle_beta   90.00
_cell.angle_gamma   90.00
#
_symmetry.space_group_name_H-M   'P 1'
#
loop_
_entity.id
_entity.type
_entity.pdbx_description
1 polymer ?
#
loop_
_entity_poly.entity_id
_entity_poly.type
_entity_poly.pdbx_seq_one_letter_code
_entity_poly.pdbx_strand_id
1 'polypeptide(L)'
;MVLLVASLLVGGATSCKSKKKLAKEKAAAEYAMKVDNAKKDLTAIINGSTDWTSDQMADRIAKIKDYNIQDEEVKGLIKQAEAKVEDVRAAEMRKAEEERLRREEEARIRAKQSEFAVIDNQFEAVANANGVDNANNQIQMALQYFETPDIPVLIIISQNGGFNDYDRPTTITKFLNYLKDKKVYKYRVESAKKNGMGKITELELITK
;
A
#
# COMPACT_ATOMS: atom_id res chain seq x y z
N MET A 1 54.96 38.84 -54.58
CA MET A 1 54.20 39.88 -55.29
C MET A 1 53.20 40.47 -54.29
N VAL A 2 53.33 41.77 -53.98
CA VAL A 2 52.37 42.66 -53.28
C VAL A 2 52.08 42.33 -51.80
N LEU A 3 52.76 42.92 -50.80
CA LEU A 3 52.61 44.25 -50.16
C LEU A 3 51.23 44.54 -49.53
N LEU A 4 51.29 45.12 -48.31
CA LEU A 4 50.31 45.95 -47.57
C LEU A 4 49.62 45.29 -46.36
N VAL A 5 49.55 45.89 -45.17
CA VAL A 5 50.14 47.09 -44.57
C VAL A 5 50.01 46.88 -43.06
N ALA A 6 51.06 47.20 -42.32
CA ALA A 6 50.98 47.37 -40.88
C ALA A 6 50.21 48.66 -40.58
N SER A 7 49.00 48.55 -40.03
CA SER A 7 48.28 49.66 -39.42
C SER A 7 48.32 49.50 -37.90
N LEU A 8 49.39 50.05 -37.31
CA LEU A 8 49.39 50.49 -35.92
C LEU A 8 48.33 51.58 -35.77
N LEU A 9 47.14 51.21 -35.29
CA LEU A 9 46.22 52.15 -34.68
C LEU A 9 46.39 52.08 -33.17
N VAL A 10 47.20 53.00 -32.66
CA VAL A 10 47.19 53.44 -31.27
C VAL A 10 45.84 54.10 -31.03
N GLY A 11 44.96 53.44 -30.26
CA GLY A 11 43.68 54.03 -29.85
C GLY A 11 42.74 53.04 -29.17
N GLY A 12 42.59 53.13 -27.84
CA GLY A 12 41.43 52.59 -27.12
C GLY A 12 41.67 51.47 -26.10
N ALA A 13 42.60 51.64 -25.15
CA ALA A 13 42.78 50.73 -24.01
C ALA A 13 41.59 50.72 -22.99
N THR A 14 40.46 51.38 -23.28
CA THR A 14 39.30 51.52 -22.39
C THR A 14 38.12 50.58 -22.71
N SER A 15 38.05 49.98 -23.90
CA SER A 15 36.89 49.16 -24.33
C SER A 15 36.92 47.69 -23.84
N CYS A 16 38.11 47.10 -23.66
CA CYS A 16 38.21 45.72 -23.14
C CYS A 16 37.98 45.61 -21.61
N LYS A 17 38.27 46.66 -20.83
CA LYS A 17 38.08 46.65 -19.37
C LYS A 17 36.60 46.73 -18.97
N SER A 18 35.78 47.49 -19.70
CA SER A 18 34.34 47.61 -19.44
C SER A 18 33.58 46.33 -19.78
N LYS A 19 33.89 45.69 -20.91
CA LYS A 19 33.30 44.38 -21.28
C LYS A 19 33.66 43.27 -20.28
N LYS A 20 34.91 43.24 -19.79
CA LYS A 20 35.35 42.28 -18.75
C LYS A 20 34.65 42.52 -17.41
N LYS A 21 34.44 43.78 -17.02
CA LYS A 21 33.68 44.15 -15.82
C LYS A 21 32.21 43.71 -15.93
N LEU A 22 31.56 44.01 -17.05
CA LEU A 22 30.16 43.62 -17.30
C LEU A 22 29.99 42.09 -17.34
N ALA A 23 30.93 41.35 -17.93
CA ALA A 23 30.91 39.89 -17.92
C ALA A 23 31.06 39.31 -16.51
N LYS A 24 31.92 39.90 -15.67
CA LYS A 24 32.10 39.50 -14.27
C LYS A 24 30.85 39.79 -13.43
N GLU A 25 30.21 40.94 -13.63
CA GLU A 25 28.95 41.30 -12.95
C GLU A 25 27.81 40.37 -13.34
N LYS A 26 27.67 40.04 -14.63
CA LYS A 26 26.68 39.05 -15.09
C LYS A 26 26.93 37.66 -14.50
N ALA A 27 28.18 37.18 -14.52
CA ALA A 27 28.52 35.90 -13.94
C ALA A 27 28.26 35.83 -12.42
N ALA A 28 28.52 36.93 -11.70
CA ALA A 28 28.21 37.03 -10.28
C ALA A 28 26.70 37.04 -10.01
N ALA A 29 25.91 37.75 -10.83
CA ALA A 29 24.46 37.76 -10.73
C ALA A 29 23.85 36.38 -11.03
N GLU A 30 24.33 35.69 -12.08
CA GLU A 30 23.91 34.32 -12.39
C GLU A 30 24.27 33.34 -11.27
N TYR A 31 25.45 33.48 -10.66
CA TYR A 31 25.83 32.67 -9.51
C TYR A 31 24.92 32.93 -8.31
N ALA A 32 24.65 34.19 -7.96
CA ALA A 32 23.77 34.56 -6.86
C ALA A 32 22.34 33.99 -7.07
N MET A 33 21.81 34.09 -8.30
CA MET A 33 20.53 33.47 -8.63
C MET A 33 20.53 31.95 -8.46
N LYS A 34 21.63 31.26 -8.82
CA LYS A 34 21.76 29.81 -8.60
C LYS A 34 21.78 29.47 -7.12
N VAL A 35 22.48 30.26 -6.30
CA VAL A 35 22.52 30.10 -4.84
C VAL A 35 21.12 30.27 -4.25
N ASP A 36 20.41 31.35 -4.58
CA ASP A 36 19.08 31.63 -4.03
C ASP A 36 18.06 30.57 -4.42
N ASN A 37 18.07 30.15 -5.70
CA ASN A 37 17.20 29.07 -6.17
C ASN A 37 17.53 27.73 -5.48
N ALA A 38 18.82 27.42 -5.29
CA ALA A 38 19.23 26.23 -4.56
C ALA A 38 18.73 26.25 -3.11
N LYS A 39 18.91 27.36 -2.39
CA LYS A 39 18.41 27.51 -1.00
C LYS A 39 16.89 27.35 -0.93
N LYS A 40 16.16 27.95 -1.87
CA LYS A 40 14.69 27.82 -1.95
C LYS A 40 14.26 26.37 -2.16
N ASP A 41 14.80 25.70 -3.16
CA ASP A 41 14.42 24.31 -3.49
C ASP A 41 14.79 23.35 -2.34
N LEU A 42 15.99 23.47 -1.77
CA LEU A 42 16.44 22.62 -0.66
C LEU A 42 15.61 22.83 0.60
N THR A 43 15.29 24.09 0.93
CA THR A 43 14.44 24.42 2.09
C THR A 43 13.04 23.86 1.91
N ALA A 44 12.49 23.92 0.68
CA ALA A 44 11.18 23.38 0.38
C ALA A 44 11.15 21.84 0.56
N ILE A 45 12.22 21.14 0.15
CA ILE A 45 12.41 19.70 0.39
C ILE A 45 12.46 19.40 1.90
N ILE A 46 13.33 20.10 2.64
CA ILE A 46 13.53 19.90 4.08
C ILE A 46 12.21 20.07 4.85
N ASN A 47 11.48 21.14 4.52
CA ASN A 47 10.22 21.47 5.19
C ASN A 47 9.03 20.63 4.67
N GLY A 48 9.21 19.83 3.62
CA GLY A 48 8.14 19.06 3.01
C GLY A 48 7.03 19.92 2.41
N SER A 49 7.36 21.13 1.91
CA SER A 49 6.39 22.07 1.34
C SER A 49 6.24 21.92 -0.18
N THR A 50 6.62 20.77 -0.73
CA THR A 50 6.60 20.47 -2.16
C THR A 50 5.76 19.24 -2.42
N ASP A 51 5.05 19.22 -3.54
CA ASP A 51 4.35 18.01 -4.03
C ASP A 51 5.28 17.05 -4.79
N TRP A 52 6.59 17.22 -4.66
CA TRP A 52 7.58 16.38 -5.34
C TRP A 52 7.63 14.98 -4.74
N THR A 53 7.81 13.98 -5.58
CA THR A 53 8.14 12.63 -5.12
C THR A 53 9.57 12.58 -4.58
N SER A 54 9.89 11.55 -3.79
CA SER A 54 11.25 11.34 -3.28
C SER A 54 12.31 11.29 -4.40
N ASP A 55 11.97 10.75 -5.57
CA ASP A 55 12.85 10.74 -6.74
C ASP A 55 13.02 12.13 -7.37
N GLN A 56 11.93 12.89 -7.50
CA GLN A 56 12.02 14.27 -8.00
C GLN A 56 12.84 15.16 -7.08
N MET A 57 12.74 14.97 -5.75
CA MET A 57 13.60 15.65 -4.77
C MET A 57 15.06 15.27 -4.96
N ALA A 58 15.38 13.98 -5.12
CA ALA A 58 16.74 13.49 -5.35
C ALA A 58 17.36 14.06 -6.63
N ASP A 59 16.61 14.06 -7.74
CA ASP A 59 17.06 14.64 -9.02
C ASP A 59 17.35 16.14 -8.88
N ARG A 60 16.53 16.85 -8.10
CA ARG A 60 16.71 18.28 -7.84
C ARG A 60 18.00 18.54 -7.06
N ILE A 61 18.26 17.75 -6.01
CA ILE A 61 19.48 17.83 -5.22
C ILE A 61 20.70 17.54 -6.10
N ALA A 62 20.65 16.50 -6.94
CA ALA A 62 21.73 16.16 -7.88
C ALA A 62 22.04 17.33 -8.82
N LYS A 63 21.00 17.93 -9.41
CA LYS A 63 21.15 19.11 -10.29
C LYS A 63 21.76 20.31 -9.56
N ILE A 64 21.41 20.52 -8.28
CA ILE A 64 22.00 21.59 -7.46
C ILE A 64 23.49 21.33 -7.19
N LYS A 65 23.87 20.07 -6.95
CA LYS A 65 25.27 19.66 -6.78
C LYS A 65 26.08 19.89 -8.05
N ASP A 66 25.49 19.67 -9.23
CA ASP A 66 26.14 19.91 -10.52
C ASP A 66 26.47 21.39 -10.78
N TYR A 67 25.78 22.33 -10.11
CA TYR A 67 26.13 23.75 -10.17
C TYR A 67 27.44 24.08 -9.46
N ASN A 68 28.01 23.15 -8.68
CA ASN A 68 29.27 23.28 -7.95
C ASN A 68 29.36 24.56 -7.08
N ILE A 69 28.24 24.89 -6.43
CA ILE A 69 28.09 26.05 -5.56
C ILE A 69 29.02 25.91 -4.34
N GLN A 70 29.81 26.94 -4.07
CA GLN A 70 30.79 26.95 -2.97
C GLN A 70 30.23 27.53 -1.66
N ASP A 71 28.98 27.98 -1.66
CA ASP A 71 28.28 28.52 -0.49
C ASP A 71 28.09 27.44 0.59
N GLU A 72 28.62 27.68 1.79
CA GLU A 72 28.59 26.69 2.89
C GLU A 72 27.18 26.42 3.42
N GLU A 73 26.28 27.41 3.37
CA GLU A 73 24.89 27.23 3.76
C GLU A 73 24.19 26.28 2.78
N VAL A 74 24.40 26.46 1.47
CA VAL A 74 23.90 25.53 0.44
C VAL A 74 24.44 24.12 0.68
N LYS A 75 25.72 23.95 0.99
CA LYS A 75 26.29 22.62 1.32
C LYS A 75 25.63 21.99 2.54
N GLY A 76 25.34 22.78 3.58
CA GLY A 76 24.60 22.34 4.76
C GLY A 76 23.16 21.92 4.43
N LEU A 77 22.47 22.70 3.60
CA LEU A 77 21.11 22.41 3.15
C LEU A 77 21.04 21.17 2.25
N ILE A 78 22.05 20.92 1.41
CA ILE A 78 22.14 19.70 0.61
C ILE A 78 22.13 18.47 1.52
N LYS A 79 22.96 18.44 2.58
CA LYS A 79 23.01 17.31 3.50
C LYS A 79 21.67 17.07 4.20
N GLN A 80 21.02 18.15 4.65
CA GLN A 80 19.71 18.06 5.29
C GLN A 80 18.62 17.59 4.33
N ALA A 81 18.62 18.08 3.10
CA ALA A 81 17.69 17.66 2.07
C ALA A 81 17.90 16.19 1.68
N GLU A 82 19.14 15.73 1.53
CA GLU A 82 19.47 14.32 1.26
C GLU A 82 18.95 13.41 2.38
N ALA A 83 19.19 13.77 3.65
CA ALA A 83 18.67 13.02 4.79
C ALA A 83 17.13 12.99 4.80
N LYS A 84 16.49 14.12 4.49
CA LYS A 84 15.03 14.21 4.41
C LYS A 84 14.47 13.31 3.31
N VAL A 85 15.10 13.25 2.14
CA VAL A 85 14.68 12.38 1.04
C VAL A 85 14.78 10.92 1.44
N GLU A 86 15.83 10.52 2.16
CA GLU A 86 15.96 9.16 2.67
C GLU A 86 14.85 8.81 3.68
N ASP A 87 14.53 9.71 4.61
CA ASP A 87 13.42 9.53 5.54
C ASP A 87 12.08 9.37 4.82
N VAL A 88 11.85 10.17 3.77
CA VAL A 88 10.63 10.08 2.94
C VAL A 88 10.57 8.74 2.24
N ARG A 89 11.66 8.28 1.59
CA ARG A 89 11.71 6.97 0.94
C ARG A 89 11.46 5.82 1.91
N ALA A 90 12.08 5.86 3.09
CA ALA A 90 11.85 4.86 4.11
C ALA A 90 10.39 4.84 4.59
N ALA A 91 9.76 6.01 4.72
CA ALA A 91 8.33 6.09 5.07
C ALA A 91 7.42 5.58 3.95
N GLU A 92 7.72 5.90 2.70
CA GLU A 92 7.01 5.39 1.52
C GLU A 92 7.10 3.87 1.44
N MET A 93 8.29 3.29 1.61
CA MET A 93 8.49 1.83 1.64
C MET A 93 7.71 1.15 2.77
N ARG A 94 7.73 1.71 3.99
CA ARG A 94 6.95 1.16 5.11
C ARG A 94 5.45 1.16 4.81
N LYS A 95 4.92 2.27 4.27
CA LYS A 95 3.50 2.36 3.89
C LYS A 95 3.14 1.40 2.77
N ALA A 96 4.00 1.28 1.76
CA ALA A 96 3.78 0.36 0.64
C ALA A 96 3.76 -1.10 1.10
N GLU A 97 4.66 -1.47 2.01
CA GLU A 97 4.70 -2.82 2.58
C GLU A 97 3.49 -3.11 3.47
N GLU A 98 3.09 -2.16 4.34
CA GLU A 98 1.88 -2.27 5.14
C GLU A 98 0.63 -2.43 4.26
N GLU A 99 0.51 -1.64 3.19
CA GLU A 99 -0.58 -1.75 2.23
C GLU A 99 -0.54 -3.07 1.45
N ARG A 100 0.64 -3.58 1.11
CA ARG A 100 0.81 -4.89 0.47
C ARG A 100 0.32 -6.00 1.40
N LEU A 101 0.76 -6.00 2.65
CA LEU A 101 0.34 -6.96 3.67
C LEU A 101 -1.17 -6.87 3.93
N ARG A 102 -1.73 -5.65 4.01
CA ARG A 102 -3.17 -5.45 4.17
C ARG A 102 -3.95 -6.02 3.00
N ARG A 103 -3.53 -5.74 1.75
CA ARG A 103 -4.18 -6.29 0.55
C ARG A 103 -4.07 -7.80 0.46
N GLU A 104 -2.93 -8.36 0.84
CA GLU A 104 -2.72 -9.81 0.90
C GLU A 104 -3.64 -10.46 1.94
N GLU A 105 -3.75 -9.86 3.12
CA GLU A 105 -4.65 -10.33 4.17
C GLU A 105 -6.12 -10.23 3.76
N GLU A 106 -6.55 -9.09 3.22
CA GLU A 106 -7.91 -8.89 2.71
C GLU A 106 -8.24 -9.88 1.59
N ALA A 107 -7.30 -10.11 0.67
CA ALA A 107 -7.46 -11.10 -0.40
C ALA A 107 -7.58 -12.53 0.17
N ARG A 108 -6.78 -12.87 1.18
CA ARG A 108 -6.84 -14.16 1.87
C ARG A 108 -8.17 -14.37 2.57
N ILE A 109 -8.65 -13.36 3.31
CA ILE A 109 -9.97 -13.39 3.97
C ILE A 109 -11.08 -13.54 2.93
N ARG A 110 -11.04 -12.74 1.85
CA ARG A 110 -12.03 -12.81 0.77
C ARG A 110 -12.02 -14.17 0.07
N ALA A 111 -10.86 -14.74 -0.20
CA ALA A 111 -10.71 -16.07 -0.78
C ALA A 111 -11.33 -17.13 0.13
N LYS A 112 -11.01 -17.11 1.43
CA LYS A 112 -11.62 -18.00 2.44
C LYS A 112 -13.15 -17.87 2.48
N GLN A 113 -13.68 -16.65 2.49
CA GLN A 113 -15.13 -16.43 2.48
C GLN A 113 -15.78 -16.92 1.18
N SER A 114 -15.12 -16.73 0.04
CA SER A 114 -15.63 -17.25 -1.24
C SER A 114 -15.63 -18.78 -1.31
N GLU A 115 -14.71 -19.44 -0.60
CA GLU A 115 -14.66 -20.91 -0.52
C GLU A 115 -15.91 -21.48 0.15
N PHE A 116 -16.46 -20.77 1.13
CA PHE A 116 -17.59 -21.24 1.92
C PHE A 116 -18.95 -20.66 1.52
N ALA A 117 -18.98 -19.72 0.56
CA ALA A 117 -20.20 -19.09 0.09
C ALA A 117 -21.29 -20.10 -0.30
N VAL A 118 -20.91 -21.23 -0.90
CA VAL A 118 -21.85 -22.30 -1.23
C VAL A 118 -22.52 -22.88 0.02
N ILE A 119 -21.73 -23.19 1.07
CA ILE A 119 -22.24 -23.76 2.33
C ILE A 119 -23.08 -22.72 3.06
N ASP A 120 -22.61 -21.48 3.16
CA ASP A 120 -23.36 -20.38 3.78
C ASP A 120 -24.72 -20.18 3.09
N ASN A 121 -24.77 -20.20 1.75
CA ASN A 121 -26.01 -20.10 0.99
C ASN A 121 -26.97 -21.27 1.28
N GLN A 122 -26.46 -22.51 1.46
CA GLN A 122 -27.29 -23.64 1.84
C GLN A 122 -27.88 -23.46 3.25
N PHE A 123 -27.08 -22.97 4.20
CA PHE A 123 -27.55 -22.72 5.56
C PHE A 123 -28.60 -21.60 5.62
N GLU A 124 -28.41 -20.54 4.84
CA GLU A 124 -29.41 -19.49 4.65
C GLU A 124 -30.69 -20.04 4.01
N ALA A 125 -30.58 -20.91 3.00
CA ALA A 125 -31.75 -21.54 2.37
C ALA A 125 -32.55 -22.40 3.35
N VAL A 126 -31.90 -23.17 4.23
CA VAL A 126 -32.55 -23.96 5.28
C VAL A 126 -33.26 -23.04 6.29
N ALA A 127 -32.57 -21.99 6.76
CA ALA A 127 -33.13 -21.05 7.71
C ALA A 127 -34.34 -20.28 7.13
N ASN A 128 -34.27 -19.87 5.87
CA ASN A 128 -35.29 -19.04 5.22
C ASN A 128 -36.38 -19.85 4.49
N ALA A 129 -36.33 -21.18 4.51
CA ALA A 129 -37.29 -22.01 3.79
C ALA A 129 -38.73 -21.80 4.27
N ASN A 130 -39.65 -21.59 3.32
CA ASN A 130 -41.09 -21.50 3.58
C ASN A 130 -41.69 -22.89 3.78
N GLY A 131 -42.05 -23.23 5.02
CA GLY A 131 -42.65 -24.52 5.38
C GLY A 131 -41.63 -25.61 5.72
N VAL A 132 -42.11 -26.64 6.43
CA VAL A 132 -41.28 -27.74 6.94
C VAL A 132 -40.76 -28.62 5.81
N ASP A 133 -41.58 -28.95 4.83
CA ASP A 133 -41.20 -29.82 3.72
C ASP A 133 -40.08 -29.21 2.86
N ASN A 134 -40.21 -27.91 2.54
CA ASN A 134 -39.15 -27.20 1.81
C ASN A 134 -37.85 -27.17 2.63
N ALA A 135 -37.93 -26.86 3.94
CA ALA A 135 -36.75 -26.87 4.79
C ALA A 135 -36.07 -28.25 4.82
N ASN A 136 -36.85 -29.33 4.92
CA ASN A 136 -36.32 -30.69 4.88
C ASN A 136 -35.62 -30.99 3.54
N ASN A 137 -36.16 -30.52 2.41
CA ASN A 137 -35.49 -30.65 1.11
C ASN A 137 -34.16 -29.89 1.07
N GLN A 138 -34.11 -28.66 1.58
CA GLN A 138 -32.87 -27.88 1.68
C GLN A 138 -31.84 -28.58 2.58
N ILE A 139 -32.27 -29.20 3.68
CA ILE A 139 -31.38 -29.99 4.55
C ILE A 139 -30.74 -31.14 3.77
N GLN A 140 -31.52 -31.88 2.98
CA GLN A 140 -31.00 -32.99 2.17
C GLN A 140 -29.96 -32.51 1.14
N MET A 141 -30.18 -31.34 0.53
CA MET A 141 -29.22 -30.73 -0.40
C MET A 141 -27.93 -30.31 0.33
N ALA A 142 -28.04 -29.67 1.49
CA ALA A 142 -26.90 -29.26 2.30
C ALA A 142 -26.06 -30.45 2.77
N LEU A 143 -26.70 -31.56 3.18
CA LEU A 143 -26.02 -32.76 3.66
C LEU A 143 -25.10 -33.39 2.60
N GLN A 144 -25.31 -33.13 1.30
CA GLN A 144 -24.45 -33.65 0.24
C GLN A 144 -23.02 -33.10 0.31
N TYR A 145 -22.76 -31.98 0.98
CA TYR A 145 -21.42 -31.42 1.11
C TYR A 145 -20.58 -32.08 2.21
N PHE A 146 -21.22 -32.87 3.08
CA PHE A 146 -20.59 -33.48 4.25
C PHE A 146 -20.30 -34.96 4.02
N GLU A 147 -19.26 -35.47 4.68
CA GLU A 147 -18.88 -36.88 4.56
C GLU A 147 -19.93 -37.78 5.22
N THR A 148 -20.44 -37.37 6.38
CA THR A 148 -21.51 -38.06 7.11
C THR A 148 -22.46 -37.04 7.76
N PRO A 149 -23.69 -37.43 8.13
CA PRO A 149 -24.61 -36.57 8.87
C PRO A 149 -24.15 -36.23 10.30
N ASP A 150 -23.14 -36.91 10.81
CA ASP A 150 -22.68 -36.83 12.21
C ASP A 150 -21.36 -36.06 12.37
N ILE A 151 -20.86 -35.42 11.30
CA ILE A 151 -19.62 -34.64 11.40
C ILE A 151 -19.77 -33.52 12.44
N PRO A 152 -18.70 -33.25 13.21
CA PRO A 152 -18.70 -32.21 14.23
C PRO A 152 -18.85 -30.80 13.62
N VAL A 153 -19.75 -30.03 14.20
CA VAL A 153 -19.89 -28.58 14.00
C VAL A 153 -19.51 -27.90 15.31
N LEU A 154 -18.50 -27.04 15.24
CA LEU A 154 -17.95 -26.29 16.36
C LEU A 154 -18.31 -24.81 16.20
N ILE A 155 -18.94 -24.20 17.20
CA ILE A 155 -19.33 -22.79 17.17
C ILE A 155 -18.36 -22.01 18.05
N ILE A 156 -17.55 -21.16 17.44
CA ILE A 156 -16.58 -20.29 18.11
C ILE A 156 -17.32 -19.19 18.87
N ILE A 157 -17.08 -19.11 20.18
CA ILE A 157 -17.65 -18.08 21.08
C ILE A 157 -16.65 -16.98 21.44
N SER A 158 -15.34 -17.26 21.36
CA SER A 158 -14.26 -16.31 21.62
C SER A 158 -13.00 -16.72 20.87
N GLN A 159 -12.22 -15.74 20.44
CA GLN A 159 -10.91 -15.94 19.83
C GLN A 159 -9.90 -15.04 20.56
N ASN A 160 -8.92 -15.64 21.23
CA ASN A 160 -7.89 -14.89 21.95
C ASN A 160 -6.52 -15.55 21.81
N GLY A 161 -5.50 -14.77 21.43
CA GLY A 161 -4.11 -15.26 21.35
C GLY A 161 -3.91 -16.46 20.42
N GLY A 162 -4.77 -16.65 19.41
CA GLY A 162 -4.72 -17.81 18.50
C GLY A 162 -5.43 -19.06 19.02
N PHE A 163 -6.12 -18.99 20.16
CA PHE A 163 -6.96 -20.06 20.68
C PHE A 163 -8.44 -19.73 20.50
N ASN A 164 -9.21 -20.73 20.09
CA ASN A 164 -10.66 -20.64 19.94
C ASN A 164 -11.33 -21.31 21.15
N ASP A 165 -12.26 -20.60 21.79
CA ASP A 165 -13.22 -21.21 22.71
C ASP A 165 -14.48 -21.58 21.92
N TYR A 166 -15.00 -22.77 22.16
CA TYR A 166 -16.16 -23.29 21.44
C TYR A 166 -17.35 -23.47 22.39
N ASP A 167 -18.55 -23.23 21.87
CA ASP A 167 -19.78 -23.70 22.49
C ASP A 167 -19.84 -25.24 22.48
N ARG A 168 -20.82 -25.83 23.17
CA ARG A 168 -21.05 -27.27 23.20
C ARG A 168 -21.08 -27.82 21.75
N PRO A 169 -20.19 -28.77 21.41
CA PRO A 169 -20.15 -29.35 20.07
C PRO A 169 -21.49 -29.96 19.66
N THR A 170 -21.81 -29.85 18.38
CA THR A 170 -22.99 -30.46 17.77
C THR A 170 -22.61 -31.20 16.49
N THR A 171 -23.60 -31.83 15.84
CA THR A 171 -23.42 -32.49 14.53
C THR A 171 -24.06 -31.64 13.43
N ILE A 172 -23.62 -31.78 12.18
CA ILE A 172 -24.24 -31.03 11.07
C ILE A 172 -25.75 -31.24 10.96
N THR A 173 -26.25 -32.47 11.15
CA THR A 173 -27.69 -32.74 11.09
C THR A 173 -28.46 -31.97 12.17
N LYS A 174 -27.98 -32.00 13.41
CA LYS A 174 -28.57 -31.23 14.53
C LYS A 174 -28.51 -29.73 14.27
N PHE A 175 -27.39 -29.24 13.73
CA PHE A 175 -27.23 -27.83 13.40
C PHE A 175 -28.20 -27.37 12.30
N LEU A 176 -28.33 -28.13 11.21
CA LEU A 176 -29.26 -27.84 10.13
C LEU A 176 -30.73 -27.85 10.59
N ASN A 177 -31.11 -28.80 11.45
CA ASN A 177 -32.44 -28.81 12.07
C ASN A 177 -32.64 -27.61 13.01
N TYR A 178 -31.61 -27.22 13.75
CA TYR A 178 -31.65 -25.99 14.54
C TYR A 178 -31.89 -24.75 13.67
N LEU A 179 -31.24 -24.64 12.50
CA LEU A 179 -31.49 -23.53 11.56
C LEU A 179 -32.94 -23.54 11.04
N LYS A 180 -33.45 -24.72 10.67
CA LYS A 180 -34.84 -24.91 10.26
C LYS A 180 -35.82 -24.40 11.32
N ASP A 181 -35.59 -24.77 12.58
CA ASP A 181 -36.50 -24.47 13.68
C ASP A 181 -36.40 -23.02 14.14
N LYS A 182 -35.19 -22.43 14.11
CA LYS A 182 -34.95 -21.05 14.54
C LYS A 182 -35.21 -20.01 13.45
N LYS A 183 -35.27 -20.42 12.18
CA LYS A 183 -35.47 -19.54 11.03
C LYS A 183 -34.47 -18.37 10.97
N VAL A 184 -33.25 -18.60 11.44
CA VAL A 184 -32.18 -17.59 11.44
C VAL A 184 -30.82 -18.25 11.29
N TYR A 185 -30.00 -17.70 10.40
CA TYR A 185 -28.59 -18.06 10.24
C TYR A 185 -27.70 -16.85 10.58
N LYS A 186 -27.30 -16.77 11.86
CA LYS A 186 -26.47 -15.68 12.42
C LYS A 186 -24.96 -16.00 12.43
N TYR A 187 -24.56 -17.07 11.76
CA TYR A 187 -23.18 -17.54 11.73
C TYR A 187 -22.60 -17.37 10.33
N ARG A 188 -21.28 -17.50 10.20
CA ARG A 188 -20.56 -17.72 8.95
C ARG A 188 -19.60 -18.89 9.13
N VAL A 189 -19.24 -19.56 8.06
CA VAL A 189 -18.19 -20.59 8.11
C VAL A 189 -16.83 -19.91 8.29
N GLU A 190 -16.11 -20.33 9.32
CA GLU A 190 -14.74 -19.87 9.61
C GLU A 190 -13.72 -20.83 8.99
N SER A 191 -13.94 -22.14 9.16
CA SER A 191 -13.06 -23.18 8.60
C SER A 191 -13.81 -24.48 8.35
N ALA A 192 -13.28 -25.31 7.46
CA ALA A 192 -13.80 -26.65 7.20
C ALA A 192 -12.64 -27.62 6.91
N LYS A 193 -12.62 -28.77 7.59
CA LYS A 193 -11.74 -29.88 7.20
C LYS A 193 -12.45 -30.71 6.13
N LYS A 194 -11.71 -31.13 5.11
CA LYS A 194 -12.24 -31.93 4.00
C LYS A 194 -11.45 -33.23 3.86
N ASN A 195 -12.14 -34.31 3.48
CA ASN A 195 -11.48 -35.57 3.12
C ASN A 195 -10.87 -35.50 1.71
N GLY A 196 -10.23 -36.58 1.27
CA GLY A 196 -9.61 -36.65 -0.07
C GLY A 196 -10.58 -36.53 -1.25
N MET A 197 -11.89 -36.62 -1.02
CA MET A 197 -12.94 -36.42 -2.02
C MET A 197 -13.57 -35.03 -1.95
N GLY A 198 -13.08 -34.15 -1.07
CA GLY A 198 -13.59 -32.79 -0.87
C GLY A 198 -14.85 -32.70 -0.02
N LYS A 199 -15.30 -33.80 0.61
CA LYS A 199 -16.44 -33.78 1.55
C LYS A 199 -15.98 -33.24 2.91
N ILE A 200 -16.83 -32.44 3.55
CA ILE A 200 -16.53 -31.82 4.84
C ILE A 200 -16.60 -32.88 5.95
N THR A 201 -15.57 -32.93 6.79
CA THR A 201 -15.42 -33.87 7.92
C THR A 201 -15.49 -33.17 9.27
N GLU A 202 -15.32 -31.85 9.31
CA GLU A 202 -15.47 -30.98 10.49
C GLU A 202 -15.73 -29.56 9.98
N LEU A 203 -16.59 -28.82 10.69
CA LEU A 203 -16.96 -27.45 10.34
C LEU A 203 -16.83 -26.54 11.56
N GLU A 204 -16.14 -25.41 11.40
CA GLU A 204 -16.11 -24.35 12.40
C GLU A 204 -16.92 -23.15 11.93
N LEU A 205 -17.73 -22.63 12.84
CA LEU A 205 -18.61 -21.49 12.63
C LEU A 205 -18.25 -20.38 13.59
N ILE A 206 -18.37 -19.13 13.14
CA ILE A 206 -18.26 -17.96 13.99
C ILE A 206 -19.50 -17.08 13.81
N THR A 207 -19.87 -16.32 14.84
CA THR A 207 -20.99 -15.36 14.73
C THR A 207 -20.64 -14.28 13.69
N LYS A 208 -21.62 -13.90 12.86
CA LYS A 208 -21.49 -12.82 11.87
C LYS A 208 -21.12 -11.50 12.55
#